data_AF-A0A024FKT9-F1
#
_entry.id   AF-A0A024FKT9-F1
#
_cell.length_a   1.000
_cell.length_b   1.000
_cell.length_c   1.000
_cell.angle_alpha   90.00
_cell.angle_beta   90.00
_cell.angle_gamma   90.00
#
_symmetry.space_group_name_H-M   'P 1'
#
loop_
_entity.id
_entity.type
_entity.pdbx_description
1 polymer ?
#
loop_
_entity_poly.entity_id
_entity_poly.type
_entity_poly.pdbx_seq_one_letter_code
_entity_poly.pdbx_strand_id
1 'polypeptide(L)'
;MYLRNRVNVLLILLTIFLNCSIDDPHNEIVVYEENKTRITLLNVADYRCPSDVLCFWSGNAEVLMRMQKNGQSEDFVLNTHGEIPMP
;
A
#
# COMPACT_ATOMS: atom_id res chain seq x y z
N MET A 1 40.95 5.60 23.16
CA MET A 1 40.73 4.64 22.04
C MET A 1 39.27 4.17 21.90
N TYR A 2 38.32 4.56 22.76
CA TYR A 2 36.89 4.22 22.66
C TYR A 2 36.06 5.15 21.75
N LEU A 3 36.49 6.40 21.56
CA LEU A 3 35.75 7.42 20.80
C LEU A 3 35.72 7.16 19.29
N ARG A 4 36.84 6.66 18.73
CA ARG A 4 36.98 6.30 17.30
C ARG A 4 36.03 5.16 16.91
N ASN A 5 35.72 4.26 17.85
CA ASN A 5 34.82 3.14 17.62
C ASN A 5 33.34 3.58 17.61
N ARG A 6 32.98 4.61 18.39
CA ARG A 6 31.60 5.15 18.42
C ARG A 6 31.24 5.94 17.15
N VAL A 7 32.20 6.69 16.60
CA VAL A 7 31.99 7.44 15.34
C VAL A 7 31.77 6.49 14.17
N ASN A 8 32.52 5.38 14.11
CA ASN A 8 32.37 4.37 13.05
C ASN A 8 31.03 3.63 13.15
N VAL A 9 30.56 3.30 14.36
CA VAL A 9 29.24 2.68 14.57
C VAL A 9 28.11 3.63 14.15
N LEU A 10 28.23 4.93 14.44
CA LEU A 10 27.26 5.94 14.04
C LEU A 10 27.18 6.10 12.51
N LEU A 11 28.33 6.06 11.83
CA LEU A 11 28.44 6.11 10.37
C LEU A 11 27.78 4.89 9.70
N ILE A 12 28.01 3.68 10.25
CA ILE A 12 27.39 2.45 9.74
C ILE A 12 25.87 2.51 9.90
N LEU A 13 25.37 2.97 11.05
CA LEU A 13 23.94 3.16 11.27
C LEU A 13 23.32 4.17 10.30
N LEU A 14 24.01 5.27 9.98
CA LEU A 14 23.51 6.28 9.04
C LEU A 14 23.34 5.75 7.61
N THR A 15 24.24 4.84 7.17
CA THR A 15 24.17 4.26 5.81
C THR A 15 23.02 3.28 5.61
N ILE A 16 22.48 2.71 6.69
CA ILE A 16 21.34 1.78 6.62
C ILE A 16 20.04 2.54 6.33
N PHE A 17 19.89 3.78 6.80
CA PHE A 17 18.67 4.59 6.60
C PHE A 17 18.60 5.28 5.24
N LEU A 18 19.72 5.45 4.53
CA LEU A 18 19.77 6.18 3.25
C LEU A 18 19.49 5.32 2.01
N ASN A 19 19.39 4.00 2.15
CA ASN A 19 19.16 3.07 1.03
C ASN A 19 17.72 2.55 0.91
N CYS A 20 16.76 3.16 1.61
CA CYS A 20 15.35 2.80 1.47
C CYS A 20 14.68 3.73 0.44
N SER A 21 14.95 3.52 -0.85
CA SER A 21 14.12 4.06 -1.93
C SER A 21 13.14 2.98 -2.36
N ILE A 22 11.97 2.97 -1.72
CA ILE A 22 10.82 2.18 -2.18
C ILE A 22 10.15 2.99 -3.29
N ASP A 23 10.71 2.93 -4.49
CA ASP A 23 9.97 3.27 -5.71
C ASP A 23 9.25 2.00 -6.15
N ASP A 24 8.00 1.84 -5.71
CA ASP A 24 7.13 0.80 -6.25
C ASP A 24 6.49 1.36 -7.54
N PRO A 25 6.83 0.83 -8.72
CA PRO A 25 6.14 1.23 -9.94
C PRO A 25 4.70 0.75 -9.82
N HIS A 26 3.79 1.69 -9.54
CA HIS A 26 2.35 1.48 -9.59
C HIS A 26 1.96 0.92 -10.96
N ASN A 27 1.94 -0.42 -11.07
CA ASN A 27 1.34 -1.10 -12.20
C ASN A 27 -0.15 -0.88 -12.07
N GLU A 28 -0.68 0.10 -12.80
CA GLU A 28 -2.12 0.29 -12.96
C GLU A 28 -2.72 -0.99 -13.56
N ILE A 29 -3.42 -1.78 -12.75
CA ILE A 29 -4.07 -3.00 -13.21
C ILE A 29 -5.47 -2.61 -13.66
N VAL A 30 -5.73 -2.71 -14.97
CA VAL A 30 -7.08 -2.48 -15.52
C VAL A 30 -7.91 -3.74 -15.31
N VAL A 31 -8.93 -3.64 -14.45
CA VAL A 31 -9.82 -4.76 -14.08
C VAL A 31 -10.98 -4.88 -15.07
N TYR A 32 -11.41 -3.74 -15.63
CA TYR A 32 -12.49 -3.69 -16.61
C TYR A 32 -12.30 -2.49 -17.53
N GLU A 33 -12.53 -2.68 -18.83
CA GLU A 33 -12.53 -1.61 -19.82
C GLU A 33 -13.52 -1.93 -20.94
N GLU A 34 -14.54 -1.10 -21.07
CA GLU A 34 -15.50 -1.19 -22.17
C GLU A 34 -16.07 0.19 -22.51
N ASN A 35 -16.09 0.52 -23.81
CA ASN A 35 -16.59 1.80 -24.33
C ASN A 35 -15.91 3.02 -23.68
N LYS A 36 -16.59 3.65 -22.71
CA LYS A 36 -16.14 4.83 -21.96
C LYS A 36 -16.13 4.58 -20.46
N THR A 37 -16.17 3.31 -20.06
CA THR A 37 -16.12 2.87 -18.66
C THR A 37 -14.82 2.11 -18.44
N ARG A 38 -14.02 2.53 -17.45
CA ARG A 38 -12.77 1.89 -17.07
C ARG A 38 -12.69 1.75 -15.56
N ILE A 39 -12.34 0.57 -15.06
CA ILE A 39 -12.09 0.32 -13.64
C ILE A 39 -10.63 -0.11 -13.48
N THR A 40 -9.89 0.63 -12.67
CA THR A 40 -8.46 0.42 -12.44
C THR A 40 -8.21 0.13 -10.96
N LEU A 41 -7.44 -0.91 -10.67
CA LEU A 41 -6.88 -1.17 -9.36
C LEU A 41 -5.60 -0.33 -9.21
N LEU A 42 -5.61 0.57 -8.24
CA LEU A 42 -4.51 1.51 -7.98
C LEU A 42 -3.57 1.00 -6.90
N ASN A 43 -4.12 0.39 -5.85
CA ASN A 43 -3.34 -0.12 -4.72
C ASN A 43 -4.07 -1.27 -4.00
N VAL A 44 -3.29 -2.16 -3.39
CA VAL A 44 -3.75 -3.24 -2.51
C VAL A 44 -3.00 -3.13 -1.18
N ALA A 45 -3.74 -2.97 -0.09
CA ALA A 45 -3.20 -3.05 1.26
C ALA A 45 -3.77 -4.27 1.96
N ASP A 46 -2.91 -5.20 2.37
CA ASP A 46 -3.33 -6.44 3.03
C ASP A 46 -2.67 -6.57 4.40
N TYR A 47 -3.47 -6.39 5.45
CA TYR A 47 -3.06 -6.54 6.85
C TYR A 47 -3.69 -7.77 7.50
N ARG A 48 -4.25 -8.70 6.70
CA ARG A 48 -4.92 -9.90 7.22
C ARG A 48 -3.91 -10.79 7.93
N CYS A 49 -4.37 -11.41 9.02
CA CYS A 49 -3.56 -12.39 9.72
C CYS A 49 -3.25 -13.59 8.81
N PRO A 50 -1.97 -14.00 8.67
CA PRO A 50 -1.60 -15.23 7.99
C PRO A 50 -2.35 -16.43 8.58
N SER A 51 -2.76 -17.38 7.74
CA SER A 51 -3.58 -18.53 8.16
C SER A 51 -2.90 -19.47 9.15
N ASP A 52 -1.59 -19.40 9.25
CA ASP A 52 -0.73 -20.23 10.09
C ASP A 52 -0.26 -19.52 11.37
N VAL A 53 -0.75 -18.31 11.64
CA VAL A 53 -0.39 -17.51 12.82
C VAL A 53 -1.63 -17.19 13.66
N LEU A 54 -1.49 -17.24 14.98
CA LEU A 54 -2.53 -16.76 15.90
C LEU A 54 -2.36 -15.25 16.12
N CYS A 55 -3.25 -14.46 15.53
CA CYS A 55 -3.29 -13.02 15.75
C CYS A 55 -4.30 -12.62 16.82
N PHE A 56 -3.99 -11.56 17.57
CA PHE A 56 -4.92 -10.95 18.52
C PHE A 56 -6.05 -10.17 17.82
N TRP A 57 -5.84 -9.72 16.57
CA TRP A 57 -6.83 -9.06 15.71
C TRP A 57 -6.83 -9.67 14.30
N SER A 58 -7.97 -9.60 13.60
CA SER A 58 -8.13 -10.23 12.26
C SER A 58 -7.45 -9.44 11.12
N GLY A 59 -7.25 -8.14 11.31
CA GLY A 59 -6.68 -7.24 10.31
C GLY A 59 -7.70 -6.86 9.24
N ASN A 60 -7.36 -5.89 8.39
CA ASN A 60 -8.19 -5.45 7.26
C ASN A 60 -7.44 -5.69 5.95
N ALA A 61 -8.16 -6.06 4.89
CA ALA A 61 -7.68 -5.92 3.53
C ALA A 61 -8.48 -4.84 2.83
N GLU A 62 -7.78 -3.99 2.07
CA GLU A 62 -8.31 -2.83 1.38
C GLU A 62 -7.78 -2.79 -0.06
N VAL A 63 -8.64 -2.45 -1.00
CA VAL A 63 -8.25 -2.17 -2.38
C VAL A 63 -8.74 -0.79 -2.79
N LEU A 64 -7.81 0.04 -3.27
CA LEU A 64 -8.10 1.35 -3.82
C LEU A 64 -8.36 1.20 -5.32
N MET A 65 -9.55 1.59 -5.74
CA MET A 65 -10.03 1.45 -7.10
C MET A 65 -10.36 2.81 -7.67
N ARG A 66 -10.21 2.97 -8.98
CA ARG A 66 -10.67 4.14 -9.75
C ARG A 66 -11.67 3.70 -10.79
N MET A 67 -12.89 4.22 -10.72
CA MET A 67 -13.89 4.10 -11.78
C MET A 67 -13.86 5.36 -12.63
N GLN A 68 -13.77 5.19 -13.94
CA GLN A 68 -13.89 6.25 -14.91
C GLN A 68 -15.10 5.98 -15.80
N LYS A 69 -15.96 6.99 -16.00
CA LYS A 69 -17.10 6.91 -16.91
C LYS A 69 -17.30 8.22 -17.63
N ASN A 70 -17.29 8.22 -18.96
CA ASN A 70 -17.49 9.41 -19.79
C ASN A 70 -16.55 10.58 -19.44
N GLY A 71 -15.31 10.29 -19.04
CA GLY A 71 -14.31 11.29 -18.65
C GLY A 71 -14.43 11.81 -17.21
N GLN A 72 -15.44 11.38 -16.45
CA GLN A 72 -15.47 11.56 -15.00
C GLN A 72 -14.73 10.41 -14.32
N SER A 73 -14.05 10.69 -13.21
CA SER A 73 -13.34 9.69 -12.42
C SER A 73 -13.69 9.80 -10.95
N GLU A 74 -13.89 8.67 -10.29
CA GLU A 74 -14.13 8.57 -8.86
C GLU A 74 -13.28 7.44 -8.28
N ASP A 75 -12.61 7.74 -7.17
CA ASP A 75 -11.81 6.78 -6.43
C ASP A 75 -12.64 6.24 -5.26
N PHE A 76 -12.65 4.94 -5.08
CA PHE A 76 -13.38 4.27 -4.01
C PHE A 76 -12.55 3.14 -3.41
N VAL A 77 -12.83 2.84 -2.13
CA VAL A 77 -12.13 1.79 -1.39
C VAL A 77 -13.10 0.65 -1.12
N LEU A 78 -12.72 -0.56 -1.50
CA LEU A 78 -13.37 -1.78 -1.03
C LEU A 78 -12.52 -2.34 0.10
N ASN A 79 -13.14 -2.73 1.21
CA ASN A 79 -12.42 -3.29 2.34
C ASN A 79 -13.18 -4.46 2.97
N THR A 80 -12.48 -5.26 3.77
CA THR A 80 -13.06 -6.43 4.45
C THR A 80 -13.82 -6.09 5.74
N HIS A 81 -13.61 -4.89 6.28
CA HIS A 81 -14.31 -4.35 7.45
C HIS A 81 -15.03 -3.06 7.08
N GLY A 82 -16.18 -3.20 6.41
CA GLY A 82 -16.93 -2.08 5.85
C GLY A 82 -17.52 -1.16 6.91
N GLU A 83 -16.91 0.01 7.13
CA GLU A 83 -17.68 1.21 7.44
C GLU A 83 -18.15 1.81 6.11
N ILE A 84 -19.46 1.79 5.87
CA ILE A 84 -20.08 2.37 4.68
C ILE A 84 -19.80 3.89 4.71
N PRO A 85 -19.08 4.46 3.72
CA PRO A 85 -19.02 5.91 3.59
C PRO A 85 -20.43 6.38 3.23
N MET A 86 -21.04 7.17 4.13
CA MET A 86 -22.29 7.88 3.85
C MET A 86 -22.03 8.97 2.80
N PRO A 87 -23.02 9.25 1.93
CA PRO A 87 -22.89 9.90 0.62
C PRO A 87 -22.31 11.32 0.63
#